data_AF-A0A1H0T5I4-F1
#
_entry.id   AF-A0A1H0T5I4-F1
#
_cell.length_a   1.000
_cell.length_b   1.000
_cell.length_c   1.000
_cell.angle_alpha   90.00
_cell.angle_beta   90.00
_cell.angle_gamma   90.00
#
_symmetry.space_group_name_H-M   'P 1'
#
loop_
_entity.id
_entity.type
_entity.pdbx_description
1 polymer ?
#
loop_
_entity_poly.entity_id
_entity_poly.type
_entity_poly.pdbx_seq_one_letter_code
_entity_poly.pdbx_strand_id
1 'polypeptide(L)' 'MQKITSNFLSLNTQDFIKGLIITIISAVFTLVAESVQKGQFTFDFTTIWHTAVAAGIAYLGKNLFTPAKTIIPVQ' A
#
# COMPACT_ATOMS: atom_id res chain seq x y z
N MET A 1 8.57 -12.76 26.57
CA MET A 1 8.86 -13.17 25.18
C MET A 1 8.73 -11.93 24.29
N GLN A 2 9.83 -11.29 23.90
CA GLN A 2 9.80 -10.09 23.06
C GLN A 2 9.29 -10.47 21.66
N LYS A 3 8.12 -9.95 21.27
CA LYS A 3 7.60 -10.08 19.91
C LYS A 3 8.34 -9.08 19.02
N ILE A 4 9.42 -9.53 18.36
CA ILE A 4 10.08 -8.76 17.31
C ILE A 4 9.20 -8.87 16.07
N THR A 5 8.31 -7.89 15.89
CA THR A 5 7.63 -7.64 14.63
C THR A 5 8.67 -6.98 13.70
N SER A 6 9.02 -7.63 12.58
CA SER A 6 9.97 -7.27 11.50
C SER A 6 11.18 -6.33 11.75
N ASN A 7 12.36 -6.79 11.32
CA ASN A 7 13.60 -5.99 11.26
C ASN A 7 13.49 -4.82 10.27
N PHE A 8 14.15 -3.70 10.58
CA PHE A 8 14.40 -2.59 9.66
C PHE A 8 15.03 -3.14 8.36
N LEU A 9 14.59 -2.68 7.19
CA LEU A 9 14.97 -3.22 5.86
C LEU A 9 14.50 -4.65 5.53
N SER A 10 13.69 -5.29 6.39
CA SER A 10 13.09 -6.60 6.11
C SER A 10 11.60 -6.45 5.79
N LEU A 11 11.26 -6.62 4.51
CA LEU A 11 9.86 -6.76 4.10
C LEU A 11 9.32 -8.08 4.65
N ASN A 12 8.31 -8.00 5.52
CA ASN A 12 7.59 -9.20 5.95
C ASN A 12 6.54 -9.57 4.89
N THR A 13 6.20 -10.85 4.77
CA THR A 13 5.13 -11.32 3.87
C THR A 13 3.80 -10.59 4.14
N GLN A 14 3.56 -10.20 5.39
CA GLN A 14 2.40 -9.40 5.76
C GLN A 14 2.41 -7.99 5.15
N ASP A 15 3.58 -7.36 4.99
CA ASP A 15 3.72 -6.04 4.37
C ASP A 15 3.51 -6.13 2.86
N PHE A 16 3.97 -7.22 2.24
CA PHE A 16 3.71 -7.50 0.84
C PHE A 16 2.21 -7.67 0.55
N ILE A 17 1.49 -8.47 1.36
CA ILE A 17 0.04 -8.65 1.24
C ILE A 17 -0.70 -7.32 1.41
N LYS A 18 -0.32 -6.50 2.40
CA LYS A 18 -0.92 -5.19 2.58
C LYS A 18 -0.63 -4.24 1.41
N GLY A 19 0.57 -4.28 0.84
CA GLY A 19 0.93 -3.53 -0.37
C GLY A 19 0.09 -3.93 -1.57
N LEU A 20 -0.17 -5.22 -1.75
CA LEU A 20 -1.06 -5.72 -2.81
C LEU A 20 -2.51 -5.25 -2.60
N ILE A 21 -3.01 -5.26 -1.37
CA ILE A 21 -4.35 -4.73 -1.05
C ILE A 21 -4.44 -3.23 -1.37
N ILE A 22 -3.44 -2.43 -0.98
CA ILE A 22 -3.40 -1.00 -1.28
C ILE A 22 -3.33 -0.74 -2.79
N THR A 23 -2.59 -1.56 -3.54
CA THR A 23 -2.53 -1.51 -5.01
C THR A 23 -3.93 -1.66 -5.61
N ILE A 24 -4.68 -2.68 -5.19
CA ILE A 24 -6.04 -2.96 -5.70
C ILE A 24 -7.01 -1.82 -5.31
N ILE A 25 -6.97 -1.36 -4.06
CA ILE A 25 -7.83 -0.27 -3.58
C ILE A 25 -7.54 1.01 -4.37
N SER A 26 -6.27 1.31 -4.62
CA SER A 26 -5.87 2.52 -5.35
C SER A 26 -6.34 2.48 -6.81
N ALA A 27 -6.35 1.31 -7.45
CA ALA A 27 -6.92 1.13 -8.79
C ALA A 27 -8.42 1.50 -8.82
N VAL A 28 -9.20 0.99 -7.86
CA VAL A 28 -10.63 1.29 -7.74
C VAL A 28 -10.87 2.77 -7.43
N PHE A 29 -10.07 3.34 -6.54
CA PHE A 29 -10.18 4.76 -6.19
C PHE A 29 -9.87 5.66 -7.38
N THR A 30 -8.85 5.31 -8.18
CA THR A 30 -8.48 6.04 -9.40
C THR A 30 -9.61 6.03 -10.41
N LEU A 31 -10.22 4.86 -10.64
CA LEU A 31 -11.38 4.73 -11.52
C LEU A 31 -12.51 5.68 -11.11
N VAL A 32 -12.86 5.71 -9.81
CA VAL A 32 -13.93 6.55 -9.29
C VAL A 32 -13.56 8.03 -9.40
N ALA A 33 -12.33 8.39 -9.01
CA ALA A 33 -11.86 9.77 -9.05
C ALA A 33 -11.86 10.34 -10.47
N GLU A 34 -11.35 9.60 -11.44
CA GLU A 34 -11.38 10.01 -12.85
C GLU A 34 -12.81 10.11 -13.38
N SER A 35 -13.68 9.17 -13.02
CA SER A 35 -15.08 9.18 -13.45
C SER A 35 -15.83 10.42 -12.94
N VAL A 36 -15.56 10.82 -11.70
CA VAL A 36 -16.12 12.04 -11.11
C VAL A 36 -15.54 13.29 -11.77
N GLN A 37 -14.23 13.34 -12.01
CA GLN A 37 -13.57 14.50 -12.64
C GLN A 37 -14.01 14.73 -14.08
N LYS A 38 -14.19 13.66 -14.86
CA LYS A 38 -14.59 13.73 -16.28
C LYS A 38 -16.11 13.87 -16.45
N GLY A 39 -16.89 13.69 -15.39
CA GLY A 39 -18.36 13.69 -15.45
C GLY A 39 -18.93 12.52 -16.26
N GLN A 40 -18.11 11.52 -16.57
CA GLN A 40 -18.44 10.35 -17.38
C GLN A 40 -17.71 9.14 -16.83
N PHE A 41 -18.38 7.98 -16.84
CA PHE A 41 -17.78 6.74 -16.37
C PHE A 41 -16.86 6.16 -17.45
N THR A 42 -15.62 6.64 -17.48
CA THR A 42 -14.59 6.22 -18.44
C THR A 42 -13.52 5.38 -17.76
N PHE A 43 -13.15 4.27 -18.39
CA PHE A 43 -12.09 3.39 -17.92
C PHE A 43 -10.77 3.71 -18.62
N ASP A 44 -9.92 4.53 -18.00
CA ASP A 44 -8.53 4.69 -18.43
C ASP A 44 -7.66 3.64 -17.74
N PHE A 45 -7.57 2.47 -18.35
CA PHE A 45 -6.75 1.38 -17.82
C PHE A 45 -5.29 1.79 -17.61
N THR A 46 -4.76 2.70 -18.44
CA THR A 46 -3.36 3.16 -18.37
C THR A 46 -3.11 3.91 -17.07
N THR A 47 -3.98 4.86 -16.75
CA THR A 47 -3.87 5.66 -15.52
C THR A 47 -4.15 4.81 -14.28
N ILE A 48 -5.09 3.86 -14.37
CA ILE A 48 -5.43 2.95 -13.29
C ILE A 48 -4.25 2.05 -12.92
N TRP A 49 -3.61 1.36 -13.87
CA TRP A 49 -2.52 0.44 -13.54
C TRP A 49 -1.27 1.18 -13.07
N HIS A 50 -0.94 2.34 -13.66
CA HIS A 50 0.16 3.18 -13.19
C HIS A 50 -0.04 3.62 -11.75
N THR A 51 -1.24 4.11 -11.41
CA THR A 51 -1.55 4.58 -10.05
C THR A 51 -1.55 3.44 -9.05
N ALA A 52 -2.09 2.28 -9.43
CA ALA A 52 -2.08 1.08 -8.62
C ALA A 52 -0.64 0.64 -8.28
N VAL A 53 0.22 0.50 -9.31
CA VAL A 53 1.62 0.09 -9.13
C VAL A 53 2.40 1.13 -8.32
N ALA A 54 2.21 2.42 -8.59
CA ALA A 54 2.83 3.50 -7.83
C ALA A 54 2.44 3.44 -6.34
N ALA A 55 1.15 3.22 -6.04
CA ALA A 55 0.67 3.08 -4.66
C ALA A 55 1.22 1.82 -3.97
N GLY A 56 1.31 0.71 -4.70
CA GLY A 56 1.93 -0.52 -4.22
C GLY A 56 3.40 -0.34 -3.85
N ILE A 57 4.18 0.25 -4.77
CA ILE A 57 5.59 0.56 -4.54
C ILE A 57 5.74 1.55 -3.39
N ALA A 58 4.90 2.58 -3.32
CA ALA A 58 4.93 3.55 -2.23
C ALA A 58 4.64 2.90 -0.87
N TYR A 59 3.71 1.96 -0.81
CA TYR A 59 3.41 1.21 0.41
C TYR A 59 4.57 0.31 0.83
N LEU A 60 5.16 -0.43 -0.11
CA LEU A 60 6.33 -1.26 0.15
C LEU A 60 7.52 -0.41 0.59
N GLY A 61 7.76 0.73 -0.07
CA GLY A 61 8.79 1.69 0.31
C GLY A 61 8.56 2.23 1.72
N LYS A 62 7.33 2.64 2.06
CA LYS A 62 6.97 3.09 3.41
C LYS A 62 7.31 2.01 4.45
N ASN A 63 6.92 0.77 4.21
CA ASN A 63 7.15 -0.32 5.18
C ASN A 63 8.62 -0.77 5.21
N LEU A 64 9.38 -0.57 4.13
CA LEU A 64 10.82 -0.81 4.08
C LEU A 64 11.60 0.21 4.94
N PHE A 65 11.20 1.49 4.88
CA PHE A 65 11.86 2.58 5.60
C PHE A 65 11.29 2.88 6.99
N THR A 66 10.21 2.23 7.40
CA THR A 66 9.62 2.41 8.73
C THR A 66 9.91 1.17 9.59
N PRO A 67 10.74 1.27 10.65
CA PRO A 67 10.96 0.14 11.55
C PRO A 67 9.66 -0.17 12.28
N ALA A 68 9.35 -1.45 12.44
CA ALA A 68 8.23 -1.85 13.27
C ALA A 68 8.49 -1.41 14.72
N LYS A 69 7.48 -0.75 15.30
CA LYS A 69 7.57 -0.19 16.65
C LYS A 69 7.82 -1.32 17.65
N THR A 70 8.95 -1.27 18.36
CA THR A 70 9.23 -2.19 19.45
C THR A 70 8.23 -1.95 20.57
N ILE A 71 7.27 -2.85 20.72
CA ILE A 71 6.36 -2.87 21.86
C ILE A 71 7.13 -3.44 23.06
N ILE A 72 7.49 -2.57 24.00
CA ILE A 72 7.95 -2.97 25.34
C ILE A 72 6.68 -3.26 26.15
N PRO A 73 6.38 -4.53 26.50
CA PRO A 73 5.27 -4.80 27.39
C PRO A 73 5.62 -4.24 28.77
N VAL A 74 4.79 -3.31 29.28
CA VAL A 74 4.84 -2.89 30.69
C VAL A 74 4.38 -4.11 31.49
N GLN A 75 5.30 -4.65 32.30
CA GLN A 75 5.01 -5.75 33.22
C GLN A 75 4.10 -5.30 34.35
#